data_AF-A0A0T5Z7Z2-F1
#
_entry.id   AF-A0A0T5Z7Z2-F1
#
_cell.length_a   1.000
_cell.length_b   1.000
_cell.length_c   1.000
_cell.angle_alpha   90.00
_cell.angle_beta   90.00
_cell.angle_gamma   90.00
#
_symmetry.space_group_name_H-M   'P 1'
#
loop_
_entity.id
_entity.type
_entity.pdbx_description
1 polymer ?
#
loop_
_entity_poly.entity_id
_entity_poly.type
_entity_poly.pdbx_seq_one_letter_code
_entity_poly.pdbx_strand_id
1 'polypeptide(L)'
;MLHTNERIIKHKVGLLNLAEELGNVSKACQVMGLSRDTFYRYKQAVEDDGVESLLQKDRRKPNPKNRVDEQTESSVLTYSLDFSAHGQVRASNELRKLGVFVSP
;
A
#
# COMPACT_ATOMS: atom_id res chain seq x y z
N MET A 1 26.43 -4.78 11.60
CA MET A 1 25.18 -4.98 12.36
C MET A 1 24.30 -3.73 12.38
N LEU A 2 23.09 -3.87 11.82
CA LEU A 2 22.05 -2.85 11.78
C LEU A 2 21.24 -2.88 13.09
N HIS A 3 20.94 -1.70 13.64
CA HIS A 3 20.22 -1.55 14.90
C HIS A 3 18.89 -0.83 14.65
N THR A 4 17.81 -1.30 15.26
CA THR A 4 16.50 -0.65 15.21
C THR A 4 15.75 -0.88 16.52
N ASN A 5 15.06 0.14 17.02
CA ASN A 5 14.16 0.04 18.17
C ASN A 5 12.71 -0.27 17.74
N GLU A 6 12.44 -0.31 16.43
CA GLU A 6 11.10 -0.47 15.90
C GLU A 6 10.72 -1.94 15.71
N ARG A 7 9.65 -2.36 16.41
CA ARG A 7 9.17 -3.75 16.35
C ARG A 7 8.73 -4.15 14.93
N ILE A 8 8.33 -3.18 14.10
CA ILE A 8 7.79 -3.39 12.75
C ILE A 8 8.85 -3.95 11.80
N ILE A 9 10.10 -3.47 11.89
CA ILE A 9 11.18 -3.85 10.97
C ILE A 9 12.20 -4.82 11.57
N LYS A 10 12.03 -5.18 12.86
CA LYS A 10 12.93 -6.09 13.58
C LYS A 10 13.19 -7.40 12.84
N HIS A 11 12.17 -8.00 12.23
CA HIS A 11 12.34 -9.25 11.47
C HIS A 11 13.16 -9.06 10.18
N LYS A 12 13.01 -7.92 9.50
CA LYS A 12 13.75 -7.59 8.28
C LYS A 12 15.23 -7.32 8.60
N VAL A 13 15.47 -6.53 9.65
CA VAL A 13 16.82 -6.23 10.17
C VAL A 13 17.51 -7.50 10.67
N GLY A 14 16.78 -8.37 11.37
CA GLY A 14 17.28 -9.66 11.84
C GLY A 14 17.83 -10.55 10.72
N LEU A 15 17.19 -10.54 9.53
CA LEU A 15 17.69 -11.29 8.38
C LEU A 15 19.03 -10.77 7.87
N LEU A 16 19.16 -9.45 7.77
CA LEU A 16 20.40 -8.83 7.30
C LEU A 16 21.55 -9.09 8.27
N ASN A 17 21.30 -8.96 9.58
CA ASN A 17 22.30 -9.25 10.61
C ASN A 17 22.67 -10.74 10.66
N LEU A 18 21.70 -11.65 10.56
CA LEU A 18 21.97 -13.09 10.56
C LEU A 18 22.82 -13.51 9.36
N ALA A 19 22.59 -12.91 8.18
CA ALA A 19 23.41 -13.18 7.01
C ALA A 19 24.86 -12.68 7.18
N GLU A 20 25.05 -11.53 7.83
CA GLU A 20 26.35 -10.97 8.18
C GLU A 20 27.10 -11.88 9.18
N GLU A 21 26.43 -12.32 10.25
CA GLU A 21 26.98 -13.22 11.27
C GLU A 21 27.39 -14.59 10.70
N LEU A 22 26.55 -15.17 9.84
CA LEU A 22 26.80 -16.49 9.24
C LEU A 22 27.77 -16.44 8.05
N GLY A 23 28.01 -15.26 7.47
CA GLY A 23 28.70 -15.11 6.17
C GLY A 23 28.00 -15.86 5.03
N ASN A 24 26.72 -16.22 5.19
CA ASN A 24 25.98 -17.07 4.26
C ASN A 24 24.50 -16.69 4.17
N VAL A 25 24.17 -15.98 3.08
CA VAL A 25 22.81 -15.52 2.78
C VAL A 25 21.82 -16.66 2.63
N SER A 26 22.20 -17.74 1.94
CA SER A 26 21.31 -18.88 1.71
C SER A 26 20.91 -19.56 3.01
N LYS A 27 21.86 -19.71 3.94
CA LYS A 27 21.61 -20.30 5.26
C LYS A 27 20.74 -19.41 6.13
N ALA A 28 21.01 -18.10 6.17
CA ALA A 28 20.19 -17.14 6.90
C ALA A 28 18.74 -17.13 6.39
N CYS A 29 18.54 -17.10 5.07
CA CYS A 29 17.23 -17.17 4.43
C CYS A 29 16.48 -18.47 4.76
N GLN A 30 17.17 -19.62 4.75
CA GLN A 30 16.59 -20.91 5.11
C GLN A 30 16.14 -20.94 6.58
N VAL A 31 16.95 -20.42 7.50
CA VAL A 31 16.64 -20.38 8.93
C VAL A 31 15.45 -19.47 9.22
N MET A 32 15.34 -18.34 8.52
CA MET A 32 14.26 -17.37 8.74
C MET A 32 13.01 -17.61 7.88
N GLY A 33 13.02 -18.62 7.00
CA GLY A 33 11.88 -18.93 6.13
C GLY A 33 11.58 -17.85 5.09
N LEU A 34 12.61 -17.16 4.59
CA LEU A 34 12.48 -16.08 3.59
C LEU A 34 13.17 -16.46 2.29
N SER A 35 12.71 -15.90 1.16
CA SER A 35 13.39 -16.08 -0.12
C SER A 35 14.67 -15.26 -0.18
N ARG A 36 15.66 -15.76 -0.94
CA ARG A 36 16.88 -15.00 -1.26
C ARG A 36 16.56 -13.68 -1.99
N ASP A 37 15.50 -13.65 -2.80
CA ASP A 37 15.01 -12.42 -3.44
C ASP A 37 14.60 -11.36 -2.41
N THR A 38 13.90 -11.78 -1.35
CA THR A 38 13.50 -10.89 -0.25
C THR A 38 14.72 -10.29 0.46
N PHE A 39 15.76 -11.10 0.68
CA PHE A 39 17.02 -10.63 1.24
C PHE A 39 17.63 -9.50 0.41
N TYR A 40 17.79 -9.71 -0.90
CA TYR A 40 18.42 -8.70 -1.76
C TYR A 40 17.58 -7.43 -1.86
N ARG A 41 16.25 -7.54 -1.85
CA ARG A 41 15.37 -6.36 -1.79
C ARG A 41 15.54 -5.55 -0.51
N TYR A 42 15.68 -6.21 0.65
CA TYR A 42 15.94 -5.50 1.90
C TYR A 42 17.35 -4.93 1.96
N LYS A 43 18.34 -5.68 1.49
CA LYS A 43 19.72 -5.22 1.43
C LYS A 43 19.82 -3.95 0.57
N GLN A 44 19.25 -3.99 -0.64
CA GLN A 44 19.23 -2.84 -1.53
C GLN A 44 18.52 -1.64 -0.91
N ALA A 45 17.35 -1.82 -0.27
CA ALA A 45 16.66 -0.73 0.39
C ALA A 45 17.52 -0.07 1.49
N VAL A 46 18.23 -0.87 2.29
CA VAL A 46 19.15 -0.35 3.31
C VAL A 46 20.37 0.34 2.72
N GLU A 47 20.90 -0.16 1.60
CA GLU A 47 22.03 0.46 0.90
C GLU A 47 21.65 1.80 0.26
N ASP A 48 20.44 1.92 -0.28
CA ASP A 48 19.96 3.12 -0.96
C ASP A 48 19.51 4.21 0.04
N ASP A 49 18.67 3.86 1.02
CA ASP A 49 17.92 4.81 1.86
C ASP A 49 18.10 4.55 3.38
N GLY A 50 19.02 3.67 3.78
CA GLY A 50 19.30 3.35 5.18
C GLY A 50 18.27 2.41 5.83
N VAL A 51 18.40 2.14 7.14
CA VAL A 51 17.56 1.17 7.87
C VAL A 51 16.08 1.59 7.90
N GLU A 52 15.81 2.89 7.94
CA GLU A 52 14.46 3.46 7.95
C GLU A 52 13.68 3.12 6.67
N SER A 53 14.35 2.83 5.55
CA SER A 53 13.71 2.39 4.30
C SER A 53 12.96 1.05 4.43
N LEU A 54 13.29 0.26 5.46
CA LEU A 54 12.63 -1.00 5.74
C LEU A 54 11.25 -0.79 6.36
N LEU A 55 10.94 0.43 6.83
CA LEU A 55 9.59 0.81 7.24
C LEU A 55 8.60 0.66 6.08
N GLN A 56 7.32 0.61 6.41
CA GLN A 56 6.27 0.29 5.45
C GLN A 56 6.38 1.20 4.21
N LYS A 57 6.54 0.60 3.03
CA LYS A 57 6.52 1.32 1.76
C LYS A 57 5.16 1.99 1.58
N ASP A 58 5.15 3.23 1.08
CA ASP A 58 3.95 4.02 0.84
C ASP A 58 2.80 3.18 0.27
N ARG A 59 1.58 3.46 0.75
CA ARG A 59 0.36 2.91 0.16
C ARG A 59 0.37 3.14 -1.35
N ARG A 60 -0.16 2.17 -2.11
CA ARG A 60 -0.29 2.27 -3.57
C ARG A 60 -0.83 3.65 -3.93
N LYS A 61 -0.03 4.45 -4.65
CA LYS A 61 -0.45 5.78 -5.10
C LYS A 61 -1.72 5.63 -5.95
N PRO A 62 -2.74 6.50 -5.76
CA PRO A 62 -3.93 6.50 -6.60
C PRO A 62 -3.55 6.59 -8.07
N ASN A 63 -4.22 5.80 -8.92
CA ASN A 63 -4.02 5.87 -10.36
C ASN A 63 -4.90 7.00 -10.94
N PRO A 64 -4.34 8.09 -11.50
CA PRO A 64 -5.13 9.18 -12.05
C PRO A 64 -6.09 8.73 -13.17
N LYS A 65 -5.76 7.66 -13.89
CA LYS A 65 -6.62 7.08 -14.93
C LYS A 65 -7.92 6.47 -14.39
N ASN A 66 -7.96 6.15 -13.09
CA ASN A 66 -9.15 5.63 -12.43
C ASN A 66 -9.99 6.76 -11.79
N ARG A 67 -9.64 8.03 -12.04
CA ARG A 67 -10.41 9.16 -11.52
C ARG A 67 -11.74 9.26 -12.26
N VAL A 68 -12.81 9.42 -11.49
CA VAL A 68 -14.14 9.71 -12.03
C VAL A 68 -14.09 11.07 -12.73
N ASP A 69 -14.82 11.22 -13.83
CA ASP A 69 -14.89 12.51 -14.51
C ASP A 69 -15.56 13.56 -13.61
N GLU A 70 -15.14 14.81 -13.78
CA GLU A 70 -15.54 15.91 -12.90
C GLU A 70 -17.06 16.17 -12.94
N GLN A 71 -17.71 15.94 -14.09
CA GLN A 71 -19.15 16.12 -14.24
C GLN A 71 -19.93 15.07 -13.45
N THR A 72 -19.52 13.80 -13.52
CA THR A 72 -20.10 12.72 -12.71
C THR A 72 -19.85 12.97 -11.23
N GLU A 73 -18.63 13.36 -10.84
CA GLU A 73 -18.28 13.71 -9.46
C GLU A 73 -19.18 14.83 -8.92
N SER A 74 -19.33 15.93 -9.67
CA SER A 74 -20.20 17.04 -9.32
C SER A 74 -21.66 16.61 -9.22
N SER A 75 -22.16 15.78 -10.14
CA SER A 75 -23.56 15.34 -10.13
C SER A 75 -23.87 14.49 -8.89
N VAL A 76 -22.96 13.59 -8.52
CA VAL A 76 -23.07 12.78 -7.30
C VAL A 76 -23.08 13.69 -6.07
N LEU A 77 -22.13 14.64 -5.98
CA LEU A 77 -22.02 15.55 -4.84
C LEU A 77 -23.29 16.40 -4.66
N THR A 78 -23.77 17.05 -5.73
CA THR A 78 -24.99 17.86 -5.68
C THR A 78 -26.18 17.03 -5.21
N TYR A 79 -26.38 15.85 -5.80
CA TYR A 79 -27.48 14.97 -5.41
C TYR A 79 -27.39 14.52 -3.94
N SER A 80 -26.20 14.15 -3.48
CA SER A 80 -25.97 13.73 -2.08
C SER A 80 -26.21 14.86 -1.08
N LEU A 81 -25.93 16.10 -1.45
CA LEU A 81 -26.22 17.28 -0.62
C LEU A 81 -27.72 17.57 -0.56
N ASP A 82 -28.40 17.52 -1.70
CA ASP A 82 -29.85 17.78 -1.79
C ASP A 82 -30.68 16.69 -1.09
N PHE A 83 -30.24 15.42 -1.16
CA PHE A 83 -30.96 14.26 -0.66
C PHE A 83 -30.10 13.36 0.24
N SER A 84 -29.56 13.91 1.33
CA SER A 84 -28.65 13.21 2.25
C SER A 84 -29.19 11.93 2.90
N ALA A 85 -30.52 11.77 2.99
CA ALA A 85 -31.16 10.57 3.52
C ALA A 85 -31.21 9.40 2.51
N HIS A 86 -30.90 9.64 1.23
CA HIS A 86 -30.94 8.60 0.20
C HIS A 86 -29.65 7.78 0.22
N GLY A 87 -29.79 6.47 0.47
CA GLY A 87 -28.67 5.53 0.38
C GLY A 87 -28.18 5.33 -1.06
N GLN A 88 -27.02 4.70 -1.19
CA GLN A 88 -26.26 4.53 -2.44
C GLN A 88 -27.08 3.92 -3.60
N VAL A 89 -27.94 2.93 -3.32
CA VAL A 89 -28.82 2.32 -4.33
C VAL A 89 -29.81 3.32 -4.91
N ARG A 90 -30.41 4.15 -4.05
CA ARG A 90 -31.37 5.17 -4.47
C ARG A 90 -30.67 6.30 -5.23
N ALA A 91 -29.52 6.74 -4.74
CA ALA A 91 -28.72 7.76 -5.41
C ALA A 91 -28.32 7.33 -6.83
N SER A 92 -27.80 6.11 -7.00
CA SER A 92 -27.47 5.54 -8.32
C SER A 92 -28.69 5.52 -9.25
N ASN A 93 -29.87 5.12 -8.75
CA ASN A 93 -31.08 5.05 -9.57
C ASN A 93 -31.61 6.44 -9.98
N GLU A 94 -31.55 7.43 -9.10
CA GLU A 94 -31.97 8.80 -9.45
C GLU A 94 -30.97 9.47 -10.41
N LEU A 95 -29.67 9.31 -10.18
CA LEU A 95 -28.63 9.82 -11.09
C LEU A 95 -28.76 9.18 -12.48
N ARG A 96 -29.12 7.89 -12.56
CA ARG A 96 -29.38 7.21 -13.83
C ARG A 96 -30.50 7.88 -14.63
N LYS A 97 -31.55 8.39 -13.97
CA LYS A 97 -32.64 9.12 -14.64
C LYS A 97 -32.15 10.46 -15.22
N LEU A 98 -31.10 11.04 -14.63
CA LEU A 98 -30.43 12.25 -15.11
C LEU A 98 -29.36 11.96 -16.18
N GLY A 99 -29.20 10.69 -16.60
CA GLY A 99 -28.20 10.27 -17.58
C GLY A 99 -26.81 10.04 -17.00
N VAL A 100 -26.65 10.07 -15.67
CA VAL A 100 -25.39 9.81 -14.97
C VAL A 100 -25.38 8.38 -14.44
N PHE A 101 -24.47 7.55 -14.96
CA PHE A 101 -24.42 6.12 -14.64
C PHE A 101 -23.31 5.83 -13.64
N VAL A 102 -23.68 5.63 -12.38
CA VAL A 102 -22.78 5.21 -11.30
C VAL A 102 -23.24 3.88 -10.72
N SER A 103 -22.31 3.04 -10.24
CA SER A 103 -22.66 1.84 -9.50
C SER A 103 -23.12 2.20 -8.08
N PRO A 104 -24.16 1.53 -7.53
CA PRO A 104 -24.50 1.60 -6.12
C PRO A 104 -23.34 1.22 -5.20
#